data_AF-A0A816YA39-F1
#
_entry.id   AF-A0A816YA39-F1
#
_cell.length_a   1.000
_cell.length_b   1.000
_cell.length_c   1.000
_cell.angle_alpha   90.00
_cell.angle_beta   90.00
_cell.angle_gamma   90.00
#
_symmetry.space_group_name_H-M   'P 1'
#
loop_
_entity.id
_entity.type
_entity.pdbx_description
1 polymer ?
#
loop_
_entity_poly.entity_id
_entity_poly.type
_entity_poly.pdbx_seq_one_letter_code
_entity_poly.pdbx_strand_id
1 'polypeptide(L)'
;MHLSSRIDGAQPNAWCLPIMGLTSIGQIAINSWNNTNVPITGPIVQLNSWIHVAATYSSSNGERLYVNGSQYGSSSNAYNFAAGGVPMTITLGSSLLGVGACNTGTIQMRQYNGLLDEFRVYARELTAAEISALANP
;
A
#
# COMPACT_ATOMS: atom_id res chain seq x y z
N MET A 1 -0.08 1.15 6.29
CA MET A 1 -0.03 2.55 5.84
C MET A 1 -1.33 2.90 5.14
N HIS A 2 -1.73 4.16 5.20
CA HIS A 2 -2.94 4.63 4.54
C HIS A 2 -2.72 6.01 3.91
N LEU A 3 -3.48 6.29 2.86
CA LEU A 3 -3.65 7.61 2.27
C LEU A 3 -4.90 8.24 2.85
N SER A 4 -4.85 9.55 3.10
CA SER A 4 -6.02 10.31 3.54
C SER A 4 -5.98 11.76 3.04
N SER A 5 -7.15 12.36 2.96
CA SER A 5 -7.31 13.78 2.60
C SER A 5 -6.98 14.75 3.74
N ARG A 6 -6.65 14.25 4.94
CA ARG A 6 -6.35 15.06 6.12
C ARG A 6 -5.23 14.43 6.94
N ILE A 7 -4.50 15.26 7.68
CA ILE A 7 -3.34 14.83 8.47
C ILE A 7 -3.72 13.99 9.71
N ASP A 8 -4.96 14.08 10.18
CA ASP A 8 -5.50 13.33 11.32
C ASP A 8 -5.89 11.89 10.95
N GLY A 9 -5.86 11.54 9.67
CA GLY A 9 -6.02 10.18 9.16
C GLY A 9 -7.47 9.69 8.97
N ALA A 10 -8.53 10.43 9.35
CA ALA A 10 -9.92 10.05 9.06
C ALA A 10 -11.04 11.06 9.42
N GLN A 11 -12.22 10.83 8.80
CA GLN A 11 -13.58 11.39 8.92
C GLN A 11 -14.05 11.83 10.34
N PRO A 12 -15.01 12.80 10.44
CA PRO A 12 -16.36 12.64 9.85
C PRO A 12 -16.59 13.16 8.42
N ASN A 13 -15.66 13.92 7.80
CA ASN A 13 -15.81 14.47 6.43
C ASN A 13 -14.56 14.31 5.51
N ALA A 14 -13.65 13.37 5.77
CA ALA A 14 -12.37 13.17 5.07
C ALA A 14 -12.11 11.73 4.60
N TRP A 15 -12.00 11.47 3.30
CA TRP A 15 -11.77 10.10 2.81
C TRP A 15 -10.39 9.58 3.22
N CYS A 16 -10.31 8.25 3.39
CA CYS A 16 -9.10 7.52 3.71
C CYS A 16 -9.12 6.15 3.02
N LEU A 17 -7.94 5.67 2.59
CA LEU A 17 -7.74 4.37 1.94
C LEU A 17 -6.48 3.70 2.51
N PRO A 18 -6.58 2.50 3.10
CA PRO A 18 -5.40 1.69 3.41
C PRO A 18 -4.81 1.22 2.08
N ILE A 19 -3.57 1.62 1.78
CA ILE A 19 -2.91 1.30 0.50
C ILE A 19 -1.94 0.14 0.58
N MET A 20 -1.38 -0.11 1.77
CA MET A 20 -0.51 -1.26 2.01
C MET A 20 -0.56 -1.61 3.49
N GLY A 21 -0.63 -2.90 3.81
CA GLY A 21 -0.66 -3.36 5.19
C GLY A 21 -0.76 -4.87 5.27
N LEU A 22 -1.32 -5.35 6.38
CA LEU A 22 -1.47 -6.77 6.64
C LEU A 22 -2.95 -7.16 6.71
N THR A 23 -3.26 -8.35 6.22
CA THR A 23 -4.57 -8.99 6.43
C THR A 23 -4.70 -9.53 7.86
N SER A 24 -5.89 -10.01 8.23
CA SER A 24 -6.12 -10.63 9.55
C SER A 24 -5.28 -11.87 9.82
N ILE A 25 -4.74 -12.50 8.77
CA ILE A 25 -3.85 -13.67 8.87
C ILE A 25 -2.37 -13.33 8.59
N GLY A 26 -2.03 -12.04 8.52
CA GLY A 26 -0.65 -11.58 8.35
C GLY A 26 -0.11 -11.65 6.92
N GLN A 27 -0.97 -11.75 5.91
CA GLN A 27 -0.51 -11.57 4.52
C GLN A 27 -0.24 -10.11 4.22
N ILE A 28 0.80 -9.82 3.43
CA ILE A 28 0.95 -8.51 2.82
C ILE A 28 -0.26 -8.26 1.93
N ALA A 29 -0.84 -7.06 1.97
CA ALA A 29 -1.85 -6.66 1.02
C ALA A 29 -1.60 -5.23 0.57
N ILE A 30 -1.81 -4.98 -0.72
CA ILE A 30 -1.86 -3.64 -1.30
C ILE A 30 -3.23 -3.43 -1.91
N ASN A 31 -3.66 -2.18 -1.89
CA ASN A 31 -5.01 -1.79 -2.21
C ASN A 31 -4.98 -0.48 -2.98
N SER A 32 -5.72 -0.46 -4.08
CA SER A 32 -6.04 0.76 -4.79
C SER A 32 -7.55 0.86 -5.04
N TRP A 33 -7.99 2.01 -5.58
CA TRP A 33 -9.40 2.28 -5.83
C TRP A 33 -9.64 2.67 -7.29
N ASN A 34 -10.50 1.91 -7.96
CA ASN A 34 -11.02 2.21 -9.29
C ASN A 34 -12.48 1.77 -9.38
N ASN A 35 -13.41 2.66 -8.99
CA ASN A 35 -14.84 2.40 -8.75
C ASN A 35 -15.14 1.35 -7.66
N THR A 36 -14.32 0.31 -7.56
CA THR A 36 -14.25 -0.70 -6.52
C THR A 36 -12.81 -0.81 -6.00
N ASN A 37 -12.64 -1.48 -4.86
CA ASN A 37 -11.33 -1.82 -4.35
C ASN A 37 -10.62 -2.83 -5.29
N VAL A 38 -9.34 -2.60 -5.54
CA VAL A 38 -8.46 -3.49 -6.31
C VAL A 38 -7.40 -4.03 -5.34
N PRO A 39 -7.63 -5.18 -4.69
CA PRO A 39 -6.68 -5.76 -3.76
C PRO A 39 -5.68 -6.69 -4.48
N ILE A 40 -4.42 -6.67 -4.06
CA ILE A 40 -3.44 -7.71 -4.36
C ILE A 40 -2.89 -8.22 -3.03
N THR A 41 -3.09 -9.51 -2.77
CA THR A 41 -2.65 -10.16 -1.53
C THR A 41 -1.40 -11.00 -1.78
N GLY A 42 -0.40 -10.73 -0.97
CA GLY A 42 0.93 -11.34 -0.93
C GLY A 42 1.03 -12.60 -0.07
N PRO A 43 2.27 -13.01 0.24
CA PRO A 43 2.53 -14.10 1.16
C PRO A 43 2.30 -13.66 2.61
N ILE A 44 2.18 -14.65 3.50
CA ILE A 44 2.21 -14.43 4.96
C ILE A 44 3.60 -13.96 5.36
N VAL A 45 3.68 -12.87 6.13
CA VAL A 45 4.96 -12.35 6.62
C VAL A 45 5.57 -13.30 7.65
N GLN A 46 6.87 -13.53 7.55
CA GLN A 46 7.63 -14.19 8.60
C GLN A 46 7.97 -13.17 9.69
N LEU A 47 7.71 -13.53 10.94
CA LEU A 47 8.03 -12.66 12.07
C LEU A 47 9.54 -12.59 12.28
N ASN A 48 10.03 -11.45 12.77
CA ASN A 48 11.43 -11.19 13.12
C ASN A 48 12.43 -11.26 11.94
N SER A 49 11.95 -11.07 10.72
CA SER A 49 12.77 -11.00 9.51
C SER A 49 12.48 -9.71 8.75
N TRP A 50 13.53 -9.08 8.21
CA TRP A 50 13.36 -7.97 7.26
C TRP A 50 12.74 -8.48 5.96
N ILE A 51 11.83 -7.68 5.42
CA ILE A 51 11.14 -7.96 4.16
C ILE A 51 11.06 -6.67 3.35
N HIS A 52 11.51 -6.73 2.10
CA HIS A 52 11.31 -5.62 1.17
C HIS A 52 9.95 -5.77 0.50
N VAL A 53 9.12 -4.73 0.56
CA VAL A 53 7.79 -4.70 -0.07
C VAL A 53 7.68 -3.45 -0.93
N ALA A 54 7.28 -3.63 -2.18
CA ALA A 54 6.99 -2.51 -3.07
C ALA A 54 5.65 -2.70 -3.78
N ALA A 55 4.93 -1.59 -3.93
CA ALA A 55 3.76 -1.49 -4.80
C ALA A 55 4.14 -0.58 -5.96
N THR A 56 3.89 -1.01 -7.19
CA THR A 56 4.04 -0.15 -8.37
C THR A 56 2.71 -0.05 -9.10
N TYR A 57 2.53 1.05 -9.84
CA TYR A 57 1.37 1.23 -10.67
C TYR A 57 1.69 2.09 -11.89
N SER A 58 1.14 1.70 -13.04
CA SER A 58 0.94 2.60 -14.18
C SER A 58 -0.36 2.29 -14.91
N SER A 59 -0.83 3.23 -15.72
CA SER A 59 -2.00 3.05 -16.57
C SER A 59 -1.80 2.01 -17.68
N SER A 60 -0.58 1.54 -17.92
CA SER A 60 -0.28 0.50 -18.91
C SER A 60 -0.08 -0.88 -18.26
N ASN A 61 0.54 -0.92 -17.08
CA ASN A 61 0.92 -2.17 -16.42
C ASN A 61 -0.02 -2.61 -15.28
N GLY A 62 -0.94 -1.72 -14.86
CA GLY A 62 -1.77 -1.94 -13.69
C GLY A 62 -0.98 -1.86 -12.39
N GLU A 63 -1.60 -2.30 -11.30
CA GLU A 63 -0.96 -2.35 -9.98
C GLU A 63 -0.19 -3.66 -9.83
N ARG A 64 0.98 -3.62 -9.18
CA ARG A 64 1.82 -4.79 -8.94
C ARG A 64 2.38 -4.78 -7.53
N LEU A 65 2.41 -5.96 -6.92
CA LEU A 65 3.04 -6.23 -5.65
C LEU A 65 4.37 -6.94 -5.88
N TYR A 66 5.43 -6.41 -5.27
CA TYR A 66 6.75 -7.04 -5.23
C TYR A 66 7.12 -7.36 -3.79
N VAL A 67 7.71 -8.54 -3.58
CA VAL A 67 8.22 -9.02 -2.29
C VAL A 67 9.65 -9.49 -2.49
N ASN A 68 10.58 -8.97 -1.71
CA ASN A 68 12.02 -9.27 -1.80
C ASN A 68 12.55 -9.15 -3.25
N GLY A 69 12.17 -8.07 -3.93
CA GLY A 69 12.66 -7.74 -5.27
C GLY A 69 11.96 -8.48 -6.42
N SER A 70 11.13 -9.47 -6.13
CA SER A 70 10.43 -10.27 -7.13
C SER A 70 8.95 -9.93 -7.19
N GLN A 71 8.36 -9.89 -8.39
CA GLN A 71 6.93 -9.66 -8.54
C GLN A 71 6.15 -10.85 -7.96
N TYR A 72 5.26 -10.58 -7.01
CA TYR A 72 4.41 -11.58 -6.40
C TYR A 72 3.04 -11.67 -7.09
N GLY A 73 2.45 -10.52 -7.43
CA GLY A 73 1.12 -10.46 -8.02
C GLY A 73 0.86 -9.15 -8.73
N SER A 74 -0.16 -9.14 -9.58
CA SER A 74 -0.59 -7.96 -10.34
C SER A 74 -2.11 -7.93 -10.44
N SER A 75 -2.68 -6.74 -10.55
CA SER A 75 -4.09 -6.59 -10.93
C SER A 75 -4.27 -7.00 -12.39
N SER A 76 -5.44 -7.54 -12.73
CA SER A 76 -5.78 -7.88 -14.11
C SER A 76 -6.09 -6.66 -14.98
N ASN A 77 -6.47 -5.54 -14.35
CA ASN A 77 -6.91 -4.34 -15.06
C ASN A 77 -5.96 -3.18 -14.77
N ALA A 78 -5.34 -2.68 -15.84
CA ALA A 78 -4.85 -1.32 -15.85
C ALA A 78 -6.06 -0.38 -15.86
N TYR A 79 -6.00 0.67 -15.06
CA TYR A 79 -7.04 1.68 -14.99
C TYR A 79 -6.40 3.05 -15.04
N ASN A 80 -7.17 4.08 -15.34
CA ASN A 80 -6.67 5.46 -15.28
C ASN A 80 -6.92 6.00 -13.87
N PHE A 81 -5.84 6.23 -13.14
CA PHE A 81 -5.89 6.99 -11.90
C PHE A 81 -5.80 8.48 -12.23
N ALA A 82 -6.80 9.25 -11.83
CA ALA A 82 -6.74 10.70 -11.85
C ALA A 82 -6.53 11.20 -10.42
N ALA A 83 -5.41 11.90 -10.19
CA ALA A 83 -5.19 12.56 -8.92
C ALA A 83 -6.26 13.64 -8.73
N GLY A 84 -6.94 13.65 -7.58
CA GLY A 84 -8.01 14.61 -7.28
C GLY A 84 -7.55 16.06 -7.10
N GLY A 85 -6.29 16.38 -7.38
CA GLY A 85 -5.73 17.74 -7.29
C GLY A 85 -5.64 18.30 -5.87
N VAL A 86 -5.91 17.48 -4.85
CA VAL A 86 -5.84 17.88 -3.44
C VAL A 86 -4.63 17.25 -2.75
N PRO A 87 -4.00 17.95 -1.79
CA PRO A 87 -2.95 17.35 -0.98
C PRO A 87 -3.44 16.08 -0.28
N MET A 88 -2.63 15.03 -0.34
CA MET A 88 -2.89 13.77 0.36
C MET A 88 -1.80 13.53 1.40
N THR A 89 -2.18 12.94 2.53
CA THR A 89 -1.26 12.53 3.58
C THR A 89 -1.07 11.03 3.54
N ILE A 90 0.19 10.58 3.52
CA ILE A 90 0.54 9.17 3.75
C ILE A 90 0.91 9.03 5.23
N THR A 91 0.21 8.14 5.92
CA THR A 91 0.51 7.78 7.31
C THR A 91 1.10 6.38 7.36
N LEU A 92 2.27 6.26 8.00
CA LEU A 92 2.97 5.00 8.21
C LEU A 92 2.78 4.53 9.65
N GLY A 93 2.69 3.21 9.84
CA GLY A 93 2.71 2.55 11.15
C GLY A 93 1.55 2.84 12.12
N SER A 94 0.73 3.86 11.88
CA SER A 94 -0.39 4.26 12.72
C SER A 94 -1.67 4.35 11.91
N SER A 95 -2.78 3.98 12.54
CA SER A 95 -4.12 4.23 12.04
C SER A 95 -4.64 5.61 12.44
N LEU A 96 -3.99 6.33 13.36
CA LEU A 96 -4.51 7.58 13.97
C LEU A 96 -6.00 7.41 14.38
N LEU A 97 -6.88 8.34 13.97
CA LEU A 97 -8.33 8.24 14.17
C LEU A 97 -9.01 7.26 13.17
N GLY A 98 -8.25 6.66 12.27
CA GLY A 98 -8.72 5.77 11.20
C GLY A 98 -9.05 4.34 11.61
N VAL A 99 -8.99 3.99 12.90
CA VAL A 99 -9.50 2.69 13.38
C VAL A 99 -11.02 2.65 13.18
N GLY A 100 -11.50 1.77 12.32
CA GLY A 100 -12.93 1.65 11.97
C GLY A 100 -13.41 2.62 10.88
N ALA A 101 -12.87 3.84 10.80
CA ALA A 101 -13.26 4.84 9.79
C ALA A 101 -12.58 4.69 8.42
N CYS A 102 -11.43 4.01 8.36
CA CYS A 102 -10.65 3.79 7.13
C CYS A 102 -10.54 2.30 6.77
N ASN A 103 -11.49 1.47 7.21
CA ASN A 103 -11.44 0.04 6.94
C ASN A 103 -11.96 -0.23 5.52
N THR A 104 -11.07 -0.50 4.57
CA THR A 104 -11.43 -0.83 3.18
C THR A 104 -10.63 -2.04 2.72
N GLY A 105 -11.32 -2.96 2.04
CA GLY A 105 -10.70 -4.20 1.54
C GLY A 105 -10.27 -5.14 2.67
N THR A 106 -9.15 -5.83 2.47
CA THR A 106 -8.66 -6.89 3.36
C THR A 106 -7.65 -6.43 4.42
N ILE A 107 -7.15 -5.18 4.32
CA ILE A 107 -6.14 -4.63 5.21
C ILE A 107 -6.75 -4.27 6.56
N GLN A 108 -6.14 -4.76 7.65
CA GLN A 108 -6.55 -4.42 9.00
C GLN A 108 -5.95 -3.07 9.44
N MET A 109 -6.81 -2.07 9.62
CA MET A 109 -6.41 -0.75 10.13
C MET A 109 -6.18 -0.78 11.65
N ARG A 110 -4.97 -1.19 12.04
CA ARG A 110 -4.45 -1.19 13.41
C ARG A 110 -3.06 -0.56 13.46
N GLN A 111 -2.54 -0.29 14.66
CA GLN A 111 -1.13 0.09 14.79
C GLN A 111 -0.23 -1.04 14.28
N TYR A 112 0.77 -0.67 13.49
CA TYR A 112 1.83 -1.58 13.08
C TYR A 112 2.77 -1.80 14.25
N ASN A 113 3.12 -3.05 14.51
CA ASN A 113 4.10 -3.43 15.53
C ASN A 113 5.29 -4.09 14.84
N GLY A 114 6.30 -3.30 14.52
CA GLY A 114 7.49 -3.74 13.81
C GLY A 114 8.39 -2.56 13.47
N LEU A 115 9.49 -2.86 12.78
CA LEU A 115 10.43 -1.85 12.30
C LEU A 115 10.14 -1.52 10.84
N LEU A 116 10.36 -0.26 10.48
CA LEU A 116 10.31 0.23 9.10
C LEU A 116 11.63 0.93 8.80
N ASP A 117 12.16 0.72 7.61
CA ASP A 117 13.36 1.38 7.13
C ASP A 117 13.25 1.66 5.63
N GLU A 118 14.02 2.64 5.14
CA GLU A 118 14.14 3.00 3.72
C GLU A 118 12.80 3.25 2.99
N PHE A 119 11.90 4.00 3.65
CA PHE A 119 10.64 4.40 3.04
C PHE A 119 10.85 5.38 1.88
N ARG A 120 10.35 5.02 0.69
CA ARG A 120 10.50 5.81 -0.54
C ARG A 120 9.17 5.87 -1.30
N VAL A 121 8.93 6.99 -1.98
CA VAL A 121 7.80 7.20 -2.90
C VAL A 121 8.35 7.77 -4.20
N TYR A 122 7.90 7.22 -5.32
CA TYR A 122 8.36 7.62 -6.66
C TYR A 122 7.20 8.17 -7.48
N ALA A 123 7.47 9.20 -8.28
CA ALA A 123 6.49 9.81 -9.20
C ALA A 123 6.32 9.04 -10.53
N ARG A 124 6.83 7.81 -10.60
CA ARG A 124 6.75 6.92 -11.77
C ARG A 124 6.70 5.47 -11.33
N GLU A 125 6.28 4.60 -12.24
CA GLU A 125 6.48 3.17 -12.08
C GLU A 125 7.99 2.84 -12.10
N LEU A 126 8.45 2.07 -11.12
CA LEU A 126 9.78 1.48 -11.15
C LEU A 126 9.74 0.16 -11.92
N THR A 127 10.81 -0.14 -12.64
CA THR A 127 11.00 -1.41 -13.34
C THR A 127 11.30 -2.54 -12.36
N ALA A 128 11.08 -3.80 -12.78
CA ALA A 128 11.43 -4.96 -11.97
C ALA A 128 12.92 -4.99 -11.57
N ALA A 129 13.82 -4.52 -12.45
CA ALA A 129 15.25 -4.43 -12.16
C ALA A 129 15.55 -3.38 -11.07
N GLU A 130 14.92 -2.22 -11.13
CA GLU A 130 15.05 -1.17 -10.09
C GLU A 130 14.51 -1.68 -8.74
N ILE A 131 13.37 -2.36 -8.73
CA ILE A 131 12.82 -2.96 -7.52
C ILE A 131 13.74 -4.05 -6.94
N SER A 132 14.32 -4.89 -7.80
CA SER A 132 15.27 -5.92 -7.37
C SER A 132 16.54 -5.33 -6.75
N ALA A 133 17.04 -4.22 -7.29
CA ALA A 133 18.17 -3.50 -6.73
C ALA A 133 17.84 -2.90 -5.35
N LEU A 134 16.64 -2.33 -5.16
CA LEU A 134 16.22 -1.78 -3.86
C LEU A 134 16.00 -2.85 -2.78
N ALA A 135 15.70 -4.08 -3.16
CA ALA A 135 15.47 -5.19 -2.23
C ALA A 135 16.74 -5.82 -1.66
N ASN A 136 17.91 -5.53 -2.26
CA ASN A 136 19.21 -6.00 -1.81
C ASN A 136 20.12 -4.79 -1.52
N PRO A 137 19.81 -4.00 -0.46
CA PRO A 137 20.57 -2.81 -0.12
C PRO A 137 22.01 -3.12 0.30
#